data_AF-A0A354CLS8-F1
#
_entry.id   AF-A0A354CLS8-F1
#
_cell.length_a   1.000
_cell.length_b   1.000
_cell.length_c   1.000
_cell.angle_alpha   90.00
_cell.angle_beta   90.00
_cell.angle_gamma   90.00
#
_symmetry.space_group_name_H-M   'P 1'
#
loop_
_entity.id
_entity.type
_entity.pdbx_description
1 polymer ?
#
loop_
_entity_poly.entity_id
_entity_poly.type
_entity_poly.pdbx_seq_one_letter_code
_entity_poly.pdbx_strand_id
1 'polypeptide(L)'
;VSVPLLIVICIGMNGRYKESFSPVKIPVKAAVTWTAGYAGTWCAKWITASAVMHTSMLPYVTEHVDERIGGDIGVGTVQYITGAVVNNIKCLFPAGYGKAGVWLFAAVILFIIYIGYVYHSNDICLHSIIIYGIVGLIPYARYLVLHNHSYLHCFFTYRAQIATILAMFLITGSLVDWRWFADGAAKRTKS
;
A
#
# COMPACT_ATOMS: atom_id res chain seq x y z
N VAL A 1 -0.62 2.23 7.30
CA VAL A 1 0.74 2.20 7.89
C VAL A 1 1.80 2.67 6.88
N SER A 2 1.73 2.26 5.61
CA SER A 2 2.76 2.59 4.59
C SER A 2 2.60 3.96 3.88
N VAL A 3 1.51 4.69 4.16
CA VAL A 3 1.23 6.00 3.53
C VAL A 3 2.31 7.06 3.83
N PRO A 4 2.77 7.25 5.09
CA PRO A 4 3.83 8.22 5.39
C PRO A 4 5.14 7.90 4.65
N LEU A 5 5.46 6.61 4.49
CA LEU A 5 6.63 6.17 3.72
C LEU A 5 6.53 6.60 2.26
N LEU A 6 5.38 6.41 1.60
CA LEU A 6 5.16 6.88 0.23
C LEU A 6 5.28 8.40 0.09
N ILE A 7 4.75 9.17 1.05
CA ILE A 7 4.83 10.64 1.04
C ILE A 7 6.28 11.10 1.17
N VAL A 8 7.04 10.56 2.11
CA VAL A 8 8.46 10.91 2.32
C VAL A 8 9.29 10.59 1.08
N ILE A 9 9.05 9.41 0.47
CA ILE A 9 9.71 9.03 -0.78
C ILE A 9 9.33 10.01 -1.89
N CYS A 10 8.05 10.33 -2.07
CA CYS A 10 7.59 11.26 -3.09
C CYS A 10 8.25 12.64 -2.96
N ILE A 11 8.27 13.21 -1.76
CA ILE A 11 8.91 14.51 -1.49
C ILE A 11 10.41 14.43 -1.75
N GLY A 12 11.07 13.35 -1.32
CA GLY A 12 12.50 13.15 -1.54
C GLY A 12 12.88 13.03 -3.03
N MET A 13 11.95 12.55 -3.86
CA MET A 13 12.15 12.40 -5.30
C MET A 13 11.75 13.65 -6.11
N ASN A 14 10.79 14.44 -5.64
CA ASN A 14 10.35 15.70 -6.25
C ASN A 14 11.09 16.92 -5.69
N GLY A 15 12.11 17.40 -6.42
CA GLY A 15 12.34 18.85 -6.55
C GLY A 15 13.38 19.57 -5.69
N ARG A 16 14.12 18.95 -4.75
CA ARG A 16 15.29 19.61 -4.11
C ARG A 16 16.50 18.71 -3.81
N TYR A 17 16.36 17.38 -3.93
CA TYR A 17 17.39 16.40 -3.61
C TYR A 17 18.07 15.75 -4.83
N LYS A 18 17.66 16.12 -6.07
CA LYS A 18 18.26 15.62 -7.32
C LYS A 18 19.77 15.88 -7.42
N GLU A 19 20.26 16.91 -6.74
CA GLU A 19 21.65 17.38 -6.84
C GLU A 19 22.64 16.64 -5.94
N SER A 20 22.19 15.86 -4.93
CA SER A 20 23.11 15.34 -3.89
C SER A 20 22.97 13.84 -3.57
N PHE A 21 21.83 13.21 -3.85
CA PHE A 21 21.60 11.81 -3.46
C PHE A 21 21.13 10.94 -4.64
N SER A 22 21.70 9.73 -4.73
CA SER A 22 21.21 8.67 -5.62
C SER A 22 19.72 8.42 -5.35
N PRO A 23 18.90 8.18 -6.41
CA PRO A 23 17.45 8.01 -6.31
C PRO A 23 17.00 6.87 -5.37
N VAL A 24 17.92 5.98 -4.97
CA VAL A 24 17.65 4.82 -4.12
C VAL A 24 17.97 5.10 -2.63
N LYS A 25 18.88 6.03 -2.34
CA LYS A 25 19.35 6.28 -0.96
C LYS A 25 18.24 6.77 -0.04
N ILE A 26 17.39 7.68 -0.52
CA ILE A 26 16.27 8.23 0.26
C ILE A 26 15.22 7.14 0.54
N PRO A 27 14.71 6.40 -0.47
CA PRO A 27 13.79 5.29 -0.23
C PRO A 27 14.30 4.26 0.78
N VAL A 28 15.57 3.85 0.66
CA VAL A 28 16.16 2.85 1.57
C VAL A 28 16.20 3.38 3.01
N LYS A 29 16.69 4.60 3.22
CA LYS A 29 16.71 5.21 4.55
C LYS A 29 15.31 5.33 5.13
N ALA A 30 14.34 5.79 4.32
CA ALA A 30 12.96 5.93 4.75
C ALA A 30 12.32 4.57 5.11
N ALA A 31 12.61 3.52 4.33
CA ALA A 31 12.11 2.17 4.62
C ALA A 31 12.72 1.59 5.91
N VAL A 32 14.03 1.78 6.13
CA VAL A 32 14.71 1.34 7.36
C VAL A 32 14.16 2.07 8.58
N THR A 33 14.05 3.40 8.53
CA THR A 33 13.52 4.17 9.67
C THR A 33 12.06 3.86 9.95
N TRP A 34 11.25 3.68 8.90
CA TRP A 34 9.85 3.26 9.03
C TRP A 34 9.74 1.87 9.67
N THR A 35 10.56 0.91 9.24
CA THR A 35 10.53 -0.47 9.76
C THR A 35 10.98 -0.49 11.22
N ALA A 36 12.04 0.23 11.57
CA ALA A 36 12.53 0.37 12.94
C ALA A 36 11.47 1.02 13.84
N GLY A 37 10.82 2.10 13.38
CA GLY A 37 9.74 2.76 14.11
C GLY A 37 8.54 1.84 14.31
N TYR A 38 8.11 1.13 13.26
CA TYR A 38 7.00 0.20 13.34
C TYR A 38 7.29 -0.95 14.33
N ALA A 39 8.44 -1.61 14.21
CA ALA A 39 8.87 -2.64 15.16
C ALA A 39 8.95 -2.09 16.60
N GLY A 40 9.50 -0.88 16.77
CA GLY A 40 9.57 -0.18 18.04
C GLY A 40 8.20 0.03 18.70
N THR A 41 7.17 0.37 17.93
CA THR A 41 5.80 0.50 18.48
C THR A 41 5.23 -0.82 19.00
N TRP A 42 5.52 -1.94 18.32
CA TRP A 42 5.11 -3.27 18.79
C TRP A 42 5.87 -3.68 20.05
N CYS A 43 7.19 -3.48 20.08
CA CYS A 43 8.00 -3.73 21.27
C CYS A 43 7.52 -2.90 22.46
N ALA A 44 7.31 -1.59 22.27
CA ALA A 44 6.81 -0.70 23.30
C ALA A 44 5.45 -1.18 23.85
N LYS A 45 4.53 -1.58 22.97
CA LYS A 45 3.22 -2.13 23.38
C LYS A 45 3.38 -3.32 24.33
N TRP A 46 4.25 -4.28 24.01
CA TRP A 46 4.43 -5.48 24.83
C TRP A 46 5.20 -5.21 26.13
N ILE A 47 6.18 -4.30 26.09
CA ILE A 47 6.91 -3.85 27.30
C ILE A 47 5.94 -3.16 28.26
N THR A 48 5.15 -2.20 27.77
CA THR A 48 4.15 -1.49 28.59
C THR A 48 3.11 -2.45 29.14
N ALA A 49 2.60 -3.39 28.34
CA ALA A 49 1.63 -4.40 28.81
C ALA A 49 2.22 -5.31 29.90
N SER A 50 3.48 -5.74 29.73
CA SER A 50 4.17 -6.56 30.73
C SER A 50 4.40 -5.79 32.04
N ALA A 51 4.72 -4.50 31.94
CA ALA A 51 4.90 -3.62 33.10
C ALA A 51 3.59 -3.42 33.89
N VAL A 52 2.45 -3.24 33.19
CA VAL A 52 1.14 -3.01 33.82
C VAL A 52 0.56 -4.28 34.45
N MET A 53 0.68 -5.43 33.78
CA MET A 53 0.13 -6.70 34.28
C MET A 53 1.08 -7.44 35.23
N HIS A 54 2.25 -6.87 35.51
CA HIS A 54 3.30 -7.46 36.35
C HIS A 54 3.69 -8.91 35.96
N THR A 55 3.52 -9.26 34.68
CA THR A 55 3.80 -10.60 34.15
C THR A 55 4.36 -10.53 32.73
N SER A 56 5.09 -11.55 32.33
CA SER A 56 5.64 -11.70 30.99
C SER A 56 4.52 -11.90 29.95
N MET A 57 4.38 -10.96 29.02
CA MET A 57 3.44 -11.11 27.88
C MET A 57 3.97 -11.98 26.75
N LEU A 58 5.24 -12.41 26.77
CA LEU A 58 5.84 -13.13 25.65
C LEU A 58 5.08 -14.40 25.25
N PRO A 59 4.64 -15.28 26.18
CA PRO A 59 3.86 -16.47 25.82
C PRO A 59 2.51 -16.13 25.16
N TYR A 60 1.84 -15.09 25.66
CA TYR A 60 0.58 -14.60 25.10
C TYR A 60 0.78 -14.05 23.68
N VAL A 61 1.89 -13.35 23.44
CA VAL A 61 2.22 -12.79 22.12
C VAL A 61 2.47 -13.88 21.10
N THR A 62 3.23 -14.92 21.44
CA THR A 62 3.56 -16.01 20.51
C THR A 62 2.30 -16.75 20.06
N GLU A 63 1.41 -17.08 21.00
CA GLU A 63 0.13 -17.74 20.69
C GLU A 63 -0.75 -16.89 19.74
N HIS A 64 -0.88 -15.59 20.01
CA HIS A 64 -1.66 -14.70 19.16
C HIS A 64 -1.02 -14.43 17.79
N VAL A 65 0.31 -14.56 17.67
CA VAL A 65 1.00 -14.44 16.39
C VAL A 65 0.73 -15.68 15.54
N ASP A 66 0.81 -16.87 16.13
CA ASP A 66 0.57 -18.14 15.44
C ASP A 66 -0.88 -18.23 14.93
N GLU A 67 -1.84 -17.84 15.75
CA GLU A 67 -3.23 -17.73 15.32
C GLU A 67 -3.40 -16.78 14.13
N ARG A 68 -2.71 -15.63 14.12
CA ARG A 68 -2.83 -14.64 13.03
C ARG A 68 -2.16 -15.07 11.73
N ILE A 69 -1.09 -15.86 11.82
CA ILE A 69 -0.36 -16.37 10.66
C ILE A 69 -1.12 -17.54 10.04
N GLY A 70 -1.63 -18.49 10.84
CA GLY A 70 -2.07 -19.78 10.32
C GLY A 70 -3.32 -20.38 10.97
N GLY A 71 -4.07 -19.60 11.78
CA GLY A 71 -5.26 -20.10 12.47
C GLY A 71 -6.21 -20.86 11.52
N ASP A 72 -6.41 -22.14 11.82
CA ASP A 72 -7.21 -23.04 11.01
C ASP A 72 -8.70 -22.73 11.17
N ILE A 73 -9.34 -22.43 10.05
CA ILE A 73 -10.78 -22.16 9.96
C ILE A 73 -11.50 -23.20 9.09
N GLY A 74 -10.85 -24.34 8.81
CA GLY A 74 -11.43 -25.45 8.06
C GLY A 74 -11.57 -25.21 6.57
N VAL A 75 -10.87 -24.22 5.99
CA VAL A 75 -10.82 -23.98 4.54
C VAL A 75 -9.42 -24.19 3.99
N GLY A 76 -9.33 -24.65 2.73
CA GLY A 76 -8.04 -24.87 2.07
C GLY A 76 -7.19 -23.60 1.99
N THR A 77 -5.87 -23.73 2.19
CA THR A 77 -4.90 -22.61 2.26
C THR A 77 -5.01 -21.63 1.09
N VAL A 78 -5.22 -22.13 -0.13
CA VAL A 78 -5.37 -21.29 -1.33
C VAL A 78 -6.66 -20.46 -1.26
N GLN A 79 -7.77 -21.06 -0.85
CA GLN A 79 -9.04 -20.36 -0.70
C GLN A 79 -8.97 -19.33 0.43
N TYR A 80 -8.21 -19.62 1.46
CA TYR A 80 -8.00 -18.73 2.59
C TYR A 80 -7.22 -17.46 2.19
N ILE A 81 -6.08 -17.65 1.54
CA ILE A 81 -5.23 -16.55 1.05
C ILE A 81 -5.95 -15.71 0.00
N THR A 82 -6.57 -16.36 -0.98
CA THR A 82 -7.34 -15.65 -2.03
C THR A 82 -8.53 -14.92 -1.43
N GLY A 83 -9.23 -15.54 -0.47
CA GLY A 83 -10.31 -14.93 0.28
C GLY A 83 -9.86 -13.70 1.08
N ALA A 84 -8.68 -13.73 1.70
CA ALA A 84 -8.14 -12.60 2.43
C ALA A 84 -7.95 -11.39 1.50
N VAL A 85 -7.34 -11.59 0.33
CA VAL A 85 -7.15 -10.52 -0.66
C VAL A 85 -8.49 -10.02 -1.21
N VAL A 86 -9.34 -10.94 -1.66
CA VAL A 86 -10.62 -10.61 -2.31
C VAL A 86 -11.55 -9.88 -1.33
N ASN A 87 -11.68 -10.35 -0.09
CA ASN A 87 -12.58 -9.73 0.89
C ASN A 87 -12.10 -8.33 1.28
N ASN A 88 -10.79 -8.10 1.36
CA ASN A 88 -10.27 -6.74 1.57
C ASN A 88 -10.63 -5.82 0.40
N ILE A 89 -10.45 -6.27 -0.86
CA ILE A 89 -10.82 -5.48 -2.04
C ILE A 89 -12.33 -5.18 -2.07
N LYS A 90 -13.19 -6.14 -1.71
CA LYS A 90 -14.65 -5.93 -1.64
C LYS A 90 -15.03 -4.79 -0.69
N CYS A 91 -14.30 -4.62 0.41
CA CYS A 91 -14.53 -3.58 1.41
C CYS A 91 -13.99 -2.19 0.99
N LEU A 92 -13.26 -2.09 -0.12
CA LEU A 92 -12.62 -0.85 -0.55
C LEU A 92 -13.62 0.24 -0.95
N PHE A 93 -14.73 -0.14 -1.57
CA PHE A 93 -15.75 0.81 -2.01
C PHE A 93 -16.90 0.88 -0.99
N PRO A 94 -17.23 2.10 -0.49
CA PRO A 94 -18.33 2.27 0.45
C PRO A 94 -19.65 1.86 -0.21
N ALA A 95 -20.58 1.25 0.54
CA ALA A 95 -21.90 0.73 0.11
C ALA A 95 -22.02 -0.78 -0.19
N GLY A 96 -21.04 -1.60 0.18
CA GLY A 96 -21.24 -3.06 0.18
C GLY A 96 -21.38 -3.68 -1.22
N TYR A 97 -20.72 -3.10 -2.21
CA TYR A 97 -20.73 -3.54 -3.61
C TYR A 97 -20.27 -4.99 -3.85
N GLY A 98 -19.71 -5.66 -2.83
CA GLY A 98 -19.36 -7.07 -2.89
C GLY A 98 -18.49 -7.37 -4.11
N LYS A 99 -18.90 -8.33 -4.95
CA LYS A 99 -18.18 -8.69 -6.18
C LYS A 99 -18.02 -7.52 -7.16
N ALA A 100 -18.96 -6.58 -7.21
CA ALA A 100 -18.85 -5.39 -8.07
C ALA A 100 -17.70 -4.47 -7.65
N GLY A 101 -17.34 -4.43 -6.36
CA GLY A 101 -16.18 -3.68 -5.88
C GLY A 101 -14.86 -4.21 -6.44
N VAL A 102 -14.74 -5.53 -6.63
CA VAL A 102 -13.56 -6.14 -7.26
C VAL A 102 -13.46 -5.74 -8.73
N TRP A 103 -14.58 -5.78 -9.46
CA TRP A 103 -14.63 -5.36 -10.86
C TRP A 103 -14.32 -3.87 -11.02
N LEU A 104 -14.83 -3.02 -10.13
CA LEU A 104 -14.54 -1.59 -10.13
C LEU A 104 -13.05 -1.33 -9.85
N PHE A 105 -12.45 -2.04 -8.91
CA PHE A 105 -11.00 -1.95 -8.65
C PHE A 105 -10.19 -2.36 -9.89
N ALA A 106 -10.55 -3.47 -10.54
CA ALA A 106 -9.91 -3.90 -11.78
C ALA A 106 -10.08 -2.86 -12.91
N ALA A 107 -11.27 -2.28 -13.04
CA ALA A 107 -11.53 -1.22 -14.02
C ALA A 107 -10.69 0.03 -13.77
N VAL A 108 -10.51 0.45 -12.50
CA VAL A 108 -9.62 1.56 -12.13
C VAL A 108 -8.17 1.26 -12.51
N ILE A 109 -7.67 0.04 -12.25
CA ILE A 109 -6.32 -0.37 -12.65
C ILE A 109 -6.17 -0.31 -14.18
N LEU A 110 -7.12 -0.87 -14.92
CA LEU A 110 -7.10 -0.85 -16.38
C LEU A 110 -7.15 0.58 -16.93
N PHE A 111 -7.95 1.46 -16.33
CA PHE A 111 -8.03 2.86 -16.69
C PHE A 111 -6.69 3.59 -16.45
N ILE A 112 -6.02 3.32 -15.33
CA ILE A 112 -4.70 3.87 -15.03
C ILE A 112 -3.65 3.38 -16.05
N ILE A 113 -3.66 2.09 -16.38
CA ILE A 113 -2.77 1.51 -17.39
C ILE A 113 -3.04 2.16 -18.76
N TYR A 114 -4.31 2.32 -19.13
CA TYR A 114 -4.71 2.95 -20.39
C TYR A 114 -4.22 4.39 -20.49
N ILE A 115 -4.46 5.22 -19.47
CA ILE A 115 -3.97 6.61 -19.47
C ILE A 115 -2.44 6.64 -19.50
N GLY A 116 -1.79 5.78 -18.71
CA GLY A 116 -0.34 5.67 -18.67
C GLY A 116 0.29 5.23 -20.00
N TYR A 117 -0.44 4.45 -20.81
CA TYR A 117 -0.01 4.03 -22.16
C TYR A 117 -0.23 5.13 -23.20
N VAL A 118 -1.42 5.72 -23.23
CA VAL A 118 -1.82 6.72 -24.25
C VAL A 118 -1.12 8.05 -24.06
N TYR A 119 -1.01 8.52 -22.82
CA TYR A 119 -0.50 9.85 -22.48
C TYR A 119 0.89 9.79 -21.83
N HIS A 120 1.68 8.77 -22.15
CA HIS A 120 3.00 8.60 -21.56
C HIS A 120 3.91 9.80 -21.88
N SER A 121 4.70 10.20 -20.89
CA SER A 121 5.78 11.16 -21.05
C SER A 121 7.01 10.49 -21.70
N ASN A 122 7.84 11.27 -22.38
CA ASN A 122 9.14 10.78 -22.87
C ASN A 122 10.18 10.66 -21.73
N ASP A 123 9.97 11.36 -20.61
CA ASP A 123 10.91 11.44 -19.48
C ASP A 123 10.46 10.54 -18.29
N ILE A 124 10.22 9.25 -18.55
CA ILE A 124 9.75 8.31 -17.53
C ILE A 124 10.89 7.93 -16.57
N CYS A 125 10.70 8.20 -15.27
CA CYS A 125 11.61 7.73 -14.25
C CYS A 125 11.22 6.34 -13.74
N LEU A 126 11.69 5.29 -14.42
CA LEU A 126 11.40 3.87 -14.09
C LEU A 126 11.68 3.53 -12.62
N HIS A 127 12.75 4.09 -12.05
CA HIS A 127 13.10 3.90 -10.64
C HIS A 127 11.97 4.33 -9.69
N SER A 128 11.34 5.47 -9.96
CA SER A 128 10.21 5.98 -9.16
C SER A 128 9.04 5.02 -9.19
N ILE A 129 8.71 4.50 -10.38
CA ILE A 129 7.61 3.57 -10.60
C ILE A 129 7.84 2.28 -9.81
N ILE A 130 9.04 1.72 -9.89
CA ILE A 130 9.41 0.50 -9.17
C ILE A 130 9.32 0.73 -7.65
N ILE A 131 9.87 1.83 -7.14
CA ILE A 131 9.86 2.15 -5.71
C ILE A 131 8.42 2.30 -5.20
N TYR A 132 7.58 3.10 -5.88
CA TYR A 132 6.18 3.26 -5.49
C TYR A 132 5.41 1.94 -5.58
N GLY A 133 5.70 1.11 -6.60
CA GLY A 133 5.10 -0.22 -6.77
C GLY A 133 5.41 -1.14 -5.58
N ILE A 134 6.69 -1.26 -5.21
CA ILE A 134 7.13 -2.10 -4.07
C ILE A 134 6.42 -1.66 -2.79
N VAL A 135 6.41 -0.36 -2.49
CA VAL A 135 5.79 0.16 -1.26
C VAL A 135 4.26 0.04 -1.30
N GLY A 136 3.65 0.21 -2.47
CA GLY A 136 2.24 0.02 -2.71
C GLY A 136 1.76 -1.43 -2.56
N LEU A 137 2.67 -2.41 -2.66
CA LEU A 137 2.38 -3.83 -2.49
C LEU A 137 2.46 -4.32 -1.03
N ILE A 138 2.99 -3.51 -0.10
CA ILE A 138 3.08 -3.85 1.33
C ILE A 138 1.74 -4.31 1.93
N PRO A 139 0.57 -3.70 1.63
CA PRO A 139 -0.72 -4.18 2.13
C PRO A 139 -1.02 -5.63 1.72
N TYR A 140 -0.67 -6.02 0.49
CA TYR A 140 -0.89 -7.39 0.00
C TYR A 140 0.08 -8.36 0.64
N ALA A 141 1.35 -8.01 0.80
CA ALA A 141 2.30 -8.83 1.56
C ALA A 141 1.78 -9.10 2.99
N ARG A 142 1.18 -8.09 3.63
CA ARG A 142 0.51 -8.25 4.93
C ARG A 142 -0.68 -9.21 4.86
N TYR A 143 -1.49 -9.15 3.82
CA TYR A 143 -2.64 -10.07 3.65
C TYR A 143 -2.20 -11.52 3.43
N LEU A 144 -1.03 -11.74 2.82
CA LEU A 144 -0.46 -13.07 2.65
C LEU A 144 0.09 -13.63 3.97
N VAL A 145 0.85 -12.81 4.73
CA VAL A 145 1.48 -13.25 5.98
C VAL A 145 0.47 -13.37 7.14
N LEU A 146 -0.52 -12.47 7.18
CA LEU A 146 -1.55 -12.42 8.23
C LEU A 146 -2.91 -12.77 7.62
N HIS A 147 -2.97 -13.86 6.86
CA HIS A 147 -4.15 -14.20 6.08
C HIS A 147 -5.37 -14.47 6.96
N ASN A 148 -5.21 -15.10 8.13
CA ASN A 148 -6.31 -15.30 9.08
C ASN A 148 -6.93 -13.97 9.51
N HIS A 149 -6.10 -13.08 10.04
CA HIS A 149 -6.54 -11.78 10.51
C HIS A 149 -7.17 -10.93 9.39
N SER A 150 -6.58 -10.98 8.19
CA SER A 150 -7.03 -10.20 7.04
C SER A 150 -8.32 -10.75 6.44
N TYR A 151 -8.57 -12.06 6.54
CA TYR A 151 -9.81 -12.70 6.11
C TYR A 151 -10.97 -12.35 7.05
N LEU A 152 -10.79 -12.54 8.36
CA LEU A 152 -11.83 -12.31 9.36
C LEU A 152 -12.12 -10.82 9.57
N HIS A 153 -11.08 -9.98 9.58
CA HIS A 153 -11.21 -8.55 9.88
C HIS A 153 -11.05 -7.67 8.63
N CYS A 154 -11.54 -8.15 7.48
CA CYS A 154 -11.50 -7.42 6.22
C CYS A 154 -12.09 -6.00 6.34
N PHE A 155 -13.10 -5.78 7.20
CA PHE A 155 -13.71 -4.48 7.49
C PHE A 155 -12.75 -3.42 8.07
N PHE A 156 -11.61 -3.84 8.63
CA PHE A 156 -10.59 -2.93 9.15
C PHE A 156 -9.32 -2.98 8.31
N THR A 157 -8.94 -4.18 7.87
CA THR A 157 -7.67 -4.39 7.16
C THR A 157 -7.66 -3.78 5.75
N TYR A 158 -8.83 -3.54 5.13
CA TYR A 158 -8.93 -2.92 3.80
C TYR A 158 -8.36 -1.49 3.79
N ARG A 159 -8.39 -0.78 4.93
CA ARG A 159 -7.87 0.58 5.05
C ARG A 159 -6.36 0.65 4.75
N ALA A 160 -5.64 -0.47 4.85
CA ALA A 160 -4.24 -0.53 4.45
C ALA A 160 -4.05 -0.29 2.94
N GLN A 161 -5.05 -0.59 2.10
CA GLN A 161 -5.01 -0.41 0.64
C GLN A 161 -4.97 1.06 0.20
N ILE A 162 -5.20 2.02 1.10
CA ILE A 162 -4.96 3.45 0.82
C ILE A 162 -3.51 3.68 0.36
N ALA A 163 -2.55 2.92 0.88
CA ALA A 163 -1.17 2.98 0.41
C ALA A 163 -1.03 2.53 -1.06
N THR A 164 -1.74 1.46 -1.46
CA THR A 164 -1.77 1.03 -2.87
C THR A 164 -2.42 2.09 -3.75
N ILE A 165 -3.53 2.69 -3.32
CA ILE A 165 -4.20 3.77 -4.06
C ILE A 165 -3.27 4.97 -4.25
N LEU A 166 -2.61 5.42 -3.17
CA LEU A 166 -1.65 6.52 -3.26
C LEU A 166 -0.48 6.18 -4.19
N ALA A 167 0.07 4.97 -4.11
CA ALA A 167 1.13 4.51 -5.01
C ALA A 167 0.68 4.55 -6.48
N MET A 168 -0.55 4.12 -6.79
CA MET A 168 -1.10 4.19 -8.15
C MET A 168 -1.21 5.63 -8.65
N PHE A 169 -1.66 6.58 -7.81
CA PHE A 169 -1.69 8.00 -8.18
C PHE A 169 -0.29 8.56 -8.44
N LEU A 170 0.69 8.22 -7.60
CA LEU A 170 2.07 8.67 -7.78
C LEU A 170 2.72 8.09 -9.05
N ILE A 171 2.46 6.82 -9.35
CA ILE A 171 2.92 6.16 -10.58
C ILE A 171 2.29 6.85 -11.80
N THR A 172 0.98 7.08 -11.79
CA THR A 172 0.29 7.77 -12.89
C THR A 172 0.85 9.18 -13.08
N GLY A 173 1.05 9.91 -11.99
CA GLY A 173 1.67 11.25 -12.01
C GLY A 173 3.08 11.27 -12.61
N SER A 174 3.83 10.18 -12.45
CA SER A 174 5.18 10.03 -13.03
C SER A 174 5.20 9.51 -14.47
N LEU A 175 4.14 8.84 -14.91
CA LEU A 175 4.00 8.28 -16.25
C LEU A 175 3.38 9.26 -17.23
N VAL A 176 2.38 10.02 -16.80
CA VAL A 176 1.53 10.83 -17.68
C VAL A 176 2.14 12.20 -17.92
N ASP A 177 2.26 12.61 -19.17
CA ASP A 177 2.53 14.01 -19.52
C ASP A 177 1.26 14.83 -19.43
N TRP A 178 1.10 15.53 -18.30
CA TRP A 178 -0.06 16.37 -18.03
C TRP A 178 -0.19 17.59 -18.95
N ARG A 179 0.84 17.92 -19.75
CA ARG A 179 0.78 19.00 -20.74
C ARG A 179 -0.30 18.75 -21.79
N TRP A 180 -0.56 17.48 -22.15
CA TRP A 180 -1.65 17.12 -23.07
C TRP A 180 -3.02 17.63 -22.62
N PHE A 181 -3.30 17.60 -21.31
CA PHE A 181 -4.55 18.09 -20.76
C PHE A 181 -4.57 19.62 -20.67
N ALA A 182 -3.44 20.25 -20.34
CA ALA A 182 -3.31 21.71 -20.29
C ALA A 182 -3.46 22.36 -21.68
N ASP A 183 -2.81 21.80 -22.70
CA ASP A 183 -2.87 22.29 -24.08
C ASP A 183 -4.25 22.07 -24.71
N GLY A 184 -4.90 20.93 -24.39
CA GLY A 184 -6.27 20.66 -24.79
C GLY A 184 -7.29 21.63 -24.19
N ALA A 185 -7.10 22.03 -22.93
CA ALA A 185 -7.94 23.03 -22.27
C ALA A 185 -7.71 24.44 -22.84
N ALA A 186 -6.45 24.80 -23.12
CA ALA A 186 -6.10 26.09 -23.71
C ALA A 186 -6.58 26.27 -25.17
N LYS A 187 -6.73 25.17 -25.93
CA LYS A 187 -7.32 25.22 -27.28
C LYS A 187 -8.85 25.40 -27.25
N ARG A 188 -9.56 24.88 -26.24
CA ARG A 188 -11.03 25.03 -26.12
C ARG A 188 -11.49 26.40 -25.63
N THR A 189 -10.65 27.14 -24.90
CA THR A 189 -10.98 28.50 -24.45
C THR A 189 -10.75 29.57 -25.52
N LYS A 190 -10.13 29.21 -26.65
CA LYS A 190 -9.85 30.11 -27.79
C LYS A 190 -10.82 29.94 -28.97
N SER A 191 -11.80 29.04 -28.90
CA SER A 191 -12.90 28.90 -29.89
C SER A 191 -14.21 29.36 -29.29
#